data_AF-A0A954EJP0-F1
#
_entry.id   AF-A0A954EJP0-F1
#
_cell.length_a   1.000
_cell.length_b   1.000
_cell.length_c   1.000
_cell.angle_alpha   90.00
_cell.angle_beta   90.00
_cell.angle_gamma   90.00
#
_symmetry.space_group_name_H-M   'P 1'
#
loop_
_entity.id
_entity.type
_entity.pdbx_description
1 polymer ?
#
loop_
_entity_poly.entity_id
_entity_poly.type
_entity_poly.pdbx_seq_one_letter_code
_entity_poly.pdbx_strand_id
1 'polypeptide(L)'
;MRSTLLLGLLVVCCWSVMWQLSSGAEPNQGPPPQLEEMLAWLPPTSETLVVANGPFELGKQFNDSEQYGTSIRALCQGMWLPKSLQTGMAEHKVVLAVEGSRNFRFKGGLGLMSYDGCHLLRFEEGADESLQQSLKASEAAADEMLKVLGFEVLLLKEEAEGVPWTIYITRLAPEVLLWTTDRESLEMAIVRHRTAPKDGEIRAFPNDLPEWKHVDFSASVWGLRHFSRDHIQTDPTTPFNVDSTDSISDPQAIGFTFAVDKTQKHIRLRYLTEADEPVKLVSSVWINPPEKLTPDIKLAAPGVVDVTATVGDDTKPGIFEFVLLLFLGHGIAL
;
A
#
# COMPACT_ATOMS: atom_id res chain seq x y z
N MET A 1 -39.37 -52.96 4.96
CA MET A 1 -38.48 -52.16 5.83
C MET A 1 -37.10 -52.12 5.21
N ARG A 2 -36.81 -51.07 4.40
CA ARG A 2 -35.49 -50.70 3.83
C ARG A 2 -35.77 -49.59 2.81
N SER A 3 -35.63 -48.33 3.21
CA SER A 3 -35.47 -47.13 2.33
C SER A 3 -35.67 -45.85 3.15
N THR A 4 -34.75 -45.54 4.05
CA THR A 4 -34.77 -44.24 4.78
C THR A 4 -33.39 -43.78 5.25
N LEU A 5 -32.30 -44.41 4.78
CA LEU A 5 -30.94 -44.16 5.28
C LEU A 5 -29.96 -43.61 4.24
N LEU A 6 -30.42 -43.28 3.03
CA LEU A 6 -29.55 -42.73 1.96
C LEU A 6 -29.69 -41.21 1.74
N LEU A 7 -30.66 -40.53 2.36
CA LEU A 7 -30.85 -39.09 2.16
C LEU A 7 -30.06 -38.20 3.13
N GLY A 8 -29.56 -38.76 4.24
CA GLY A 8 -28.82 -38.00 5.27
C GLY A 8 -27.35 -37.74 4.94
N LEU A 9 -26.73 -38.52 4.06
CA LEU A 9 -25.29 -38.39 3.72
C LEU A 9 -25.02 -37.42 2.55
N LEU A 10 -26.02 -37.13 1.71
CA LEU A 10 -25.87 -36.23 0.57
C LEU A 10 -25.99 -34.74 0.93
N VAL A 11 -26.66 -34.40 2.04
CA VAL A 11 -26.80 -33.00 2.49
C VAL A 11 -25.55 -32.49 3.20
N VAL A 12 -24.79 -33.36 3.87
CA VAL A 12 -23.56 -32.97 4.58
C VAL A 12 -22.40 -32.67 3.61
N CYS A 13 -22.30 -33.37 2.48
CA CYS A 13 -21.25 -33.12 1.49
C CYS A 13 -21.46 -31.83 0.67
N CYS A 14 -22.70 -31.35 0.51
CA CYS A 14 -22.95 -30.09 -0.22
C CYS A 14 -22.63 -28.85 0.62
N TRP A 15 -22.72 -28.93 1.95
CA TRP A 15 -22.38 -27.80 2.84
C TRP A 15 -20.86 -27.59 2.96
N SER A 16 -20.06 -28.67 2.94
CA SER A 16 -18.59 -28.54 2.92
C SER A 16 -18.07 -27.95 1.60
N VAL A 17 -18.68 -28.30 0.46
CA VAL A 17 -18.28 -27.77 -0.85
C VAL A 17 -18.73 -26.31 -1.03
N MET A 18 -19.87 -25.90 -0.47
CA MET A 18 -20.28 -24.49 -0.47
C MET A 18 -19.47 -23.62 0.50
N TRP A 19 -18.98 -24.17 1.62
CA TRP A 19 -18.04 -23.44 2.48
C TRP A 19 -16.69 -23.26 1.78
N GLN A 20 -16.17 -24.29 1.11
CA GLN A 20 -14.91 -24.21 0.36
C GLN A 20 -14.96 -23.30 -0.87
N LEU A 21 -16.13 -23.09 -1.48
CA LEU A 21 -16.30 -22.11 -2.56
C LEU A 21 -16.54 -20.68 -2.05
N SER A 22 -16.84 -20.50 -0.75
CA SER A 22 -16.99 -19.18 -0.10
C SER A 22 -15.77 -18.76 0.71
N SER A 23 -14.87 -19.69 1.06
CA SER A 23 -13.66 -19.43 1.85
C SER A 23 -12.39 -19.80 1.09
N GLY A 24 -12.24 -19.29 -0.14
CA GLY A 24 -11.06 -19.45 -0.99
C GLY A 24 -9.76 -18.82 -0.45
N ALA A 25 -9.55 -18.85 0.87
CA ALA A 25 -8.25 -18.55 1.47
C ALA A 25 -7.44 -19.85 1.47
N GLU A 26 -6.60 -20.02 0.45
CA GLU A 26 -5.47 -20.94 0.56
C GLU A 26 -4.63 -20.61 1.81
N PRO A 27 -3.95 -21.58 2.43
CA PRO A 27 -3.06 -21.32 3.55
C PRO A 27 -2.05 -20.24 3.17
N ASN A 28 -2.12 -19.13 3.90
CA ASN A 28 -1.38 -17.91 3.65
C ASN A 28 0.13 -18.20 3.62
N GLN A 29 0.67 -18.35 2.42
CA GLN A 29 2.11 -18.31 2.20
C GLN A 29 2.52 -16.87 2.54
N GLY A 30 3.52 -16.70 3.40
CA GLY A 30 4.01 -15.37 3.75
C GLY A 30 4.42 -14.56 2.50
N PRO A 31 4.88 -13.32 2.68
CA PRO A 31 5.29 -12.47 1.57
C PRO A 31 6.22 -13.21 0.59
N PRO A 32 6.05 -13.05 -0.74
CA PRO A 32 6.95 -13.68 -1.72
C PRO A 32 8.41 -13.30 -1.46
N PRO A 33 9.40 -14.15 -1.82
CA PRO A 33 10.81 -13.91 -1.48
C PRO A 33 11.36 -12.54 -1.92
N GLN A 34 10.95 -12.07 -3.09
CA GLN A 34 11.34 -10.76 -3.62
C GLN A 34 10.81 -9.61 -2.76
N LEU A 35 9.60 -9.75 -2.23
CA LEU A 35 9.01 -8.78 -1.33
C LEU A 35 9.66 -8.85 0.05
N GLU A 36 9.88 -10.06 0.59
CA GLU A 36 10.63 -10.27 1.84
C GLU A 36 11.98 -9.53 1.84
N GLU A 37 12.70 -9.60 0.72
CA GLU A 37 13.96 -8.89 0.54
C GLU A 37 13.79 -7.37 0.65
N MET A 38 12.77 -6.79 0.00
CA MET A 38 12.52 -5.34 0.03
C MET A 38 11.97 -4.87 1.39
N LEU A 39 11.10 -5.67 2.03
CA LEU A 39 10.62 -5.41 3.39
C LEU A 39 11.76 -5.36 4.40
N ALA A 40 12.79 -6.19 4.20
CA ALA A 40 13.99 -6.18 5.04
C ALA A 40 14.72 -4.83 4.99
N TRP A 41 14.59 -4.04 3.93
CA TRP A 41 15.23 -2.73 3.79
C TRP A 41 14.38 -1.57 4.31
N LEU A 42 13.07 -1.74 4.47
CA LEU A 42 12.19 -0.67 4.96
C LEU A 42 12.52 -0.27 6.41
N PRO A 43 12.23 0.99 6.80
CA PRO A 43 12.27 1.41 8.19
C PRO A 43 11.43 0.52 9.11
N PRO A 44 11.95 0.09 10.27
CA PRO A 44 11.24 -0.87 11.13
C PRO A 44 9.94 -0.34 11.74
N THR A 45 9.76 0.98 11.77
CA THR A 45 8.54 1.62 12.27
C THR A 45 7.61 2.07 11.14
N SER A 46 7.78 1.55 9.92
CA SER A 46 6.78 1.73 8.86
C SER A 46 5.43 1.16 9.32
N GLU A 47 4.38 1.95 9.10
CA GLU A 47 3.01 1.68 9.53
C GLU A 47 2.13 1.24 8.36
N THR A 48 2.32 1.86 7.20
CA THR A 48 1.64 1.52 5.95
C THR A 48 2.64 0.91 4.98
N LEU A 49 2.19 -0.16 4.31
CA LEU A 49 2.85 -0.81 3.19
C LEU A 49 1.91 -0.76 1.99
N VAL A 50 2.38 -0.24 0.85
CA VAL A 50 1.68 -0.34 -0.43
C VAL A 50 2.61 -1.01 -1.44
N VAL A 51 2.06 -1.98 -2.16
CA VAL A 51 2.80 -2.76 -3.14
C VAL A 51 2.04 -2.76 -4.47
N ALA A 52 2.77 -2.49 -5.54
CA ALA A 52 2.29 -2.70 -6.90
C ALA A 52 3.09 -3.83 -7.57
N ASN A 53 2.38 -4.89 -7.93
CA ASN A 53 2.95 -6.02 -8.64
C ASN A 53 3.08 -5.69 -10.13
N GLY A 54 4.27 -5.93 -10.68
CA GLY A 54 4.56 -5.76 -12.10
C GLY A 54 4.13 -6.96 -12.95
N PRO A 55 4.42 -6.91 -14.27
CA PRO A 55 5.19 -5.88 -14.95
C PRO A 55 4.36 -4.62 -15.28
N PHE A 56 4.94 -3.43 -15.12
CA PHE A 56 4.40 -2.16 -15.64
C PHE A 56 5.52 -1.18 -15.99
N GLU A 57 5.21 -0.10 -16.72
CA GLU A 57 6.19 0.93 -17.11
C GLU A 57 6.09 2.17 -16.23
N LEU A 58 7.21 2.89 -16.07
CA LEU A 58 7.24 4.19 -15.41
C LEU A 58 6.75 5.31 -16.33
N GLY A 59 6.09 6.31 -15.74
CA GLY A 59 5.73 7.56 -16.45
C GLY A 59 4.63 7.43 -17.50
N LYS A 60 4.16 6.23 -17.84
CA LYS A 60 2.94 6.06 -18.64
C LYS A 60 1.75 6.50 -17.79
N GLN A 61 1.23 7.69 -18.08
CA GLN A 61 -0.04 8.16 -17.54
C GLN A 61 -1.10 7.09 -17.83
N PHE A 62 -1.87 6.76 -16.81
CA PHE A 62 -2.96 5.81 -16.94
C PHE A 62 -4.01 6.46 -17.84
N ASN A 63 -4.31 5.83 -18.97
CA ASN A 63 -5.44 6.27 -19.79
C ASN A 63 -6.70 6.28 -18.92
N ASP A 64 -7.54 7.31 -19.05
CA ASP A 64 -8.73 7.55 -18.22
C ASP A 64 -9.72 6.36 -18.12
N SER A 65 -9.61 5.37 -19.00
CA SER A 65 -10.40 4.14 -18.96
C SER A 65 -9.90 3.08 -17.94
N GLU A 66 -8.69 3.25 -17.37
CA GLU A 66 -8.09 2.37 -16.35
C GLU A 66 -7.94 3.03 -14.97
N GLN A 67 -8.79 4.02 -14.67
CA GLN A 67 -8.65 4.93 -13.53
C GLN A 67 -8.59 4.27 -12.15
N TYR A 68 -9.25 3.13 -11.92
CA TYR A 68 -9.37 2.61 -10.56
C TYR A 68 -8.07 2.02 -10.01
N GLY A 69 -7.66 2.49 -8.82
CA GLY A 69 -6.43 2.04 -8.15
C GLY A 69 -5.15 2.62 -8.76
N THR A 70 -5.26 3.45 -9.79
CA THR A 70 -4.16 4.21 -10.38
C THR A 70 -3.54 5.15 -9.36
N SER A 71 -4.38 5.89 -8.62
CA SER A 71 -3.95 6.85 -7.60
C SER A 71 -3.08 6.18 -6.54
N ILE A 72 -3.46 4.97 -6.12
CA ILE A 72 -2.74 4.18 -5.11
C ILE A 72 -1.44 3.62 -5.70
N ARG A 73 -1.49 3.12 -6.94
CA ARG A 73 -0.28 2.69 -7.63
C ARG A 73 0.73 3.83 -7.79
N ALA A 74 0.24 5.06 -8.04
CA ALA A 74 1.08 6.23 -8.18
C ALA A 74 1.87 6.57 -6.90
N LEU A 75 1.37 6.20 -5.71
CA LEU A 75 2.11 6.32 -4.45
C LEU A 75 3.42 5.52 -4.49
N CYS A 76 3.39 4.29 -4.99
CA CYS A 76 4.58 3.45 -5.11
C CYS A 76 5.48 3.83 -6.30
N GLN A 77 4.90 4.33 -7.40
CA GLN A 77 5.61 4.50 -8.68
C GLN A 77 6.53 5.72 -8.78
N GLY A 78 6.53 6.60 -7.77
CA GLY A 78 7.44 7.74 -7.76
C GLY A 78 6.88 8.94 -8.50
N MET A 79 5.78 9.49 -7.98
CA MET A 79 5.20 10.78 -8.39
C MET A 79 6.23 11.91 -8.49
N TRP A 80 7.32 11.82 -7.71
CA TRP A 80 8.37 12.81 -7.59
C TRP A 80 9.66 12.48 -8.36
N LEU A 81 9.66 11.44 -9.20
CA LEU A 81 10.86 11.07 -9.94
C LEU A 81 11.12 12.09 -11.07
N PRO A 82 12.38 12.52 -11.28
CA PRO A 82 12.76 13.38 -12.39
C PRO A 82 12.31 12.82 -13.74
N LYS A 83 11.90 13.70 -14.66
CA LYS A 83 11.47 13.30 -16.01
C LYS A 83 12.56 12.54 -16.77
N SER A 84 13.83 12.89 -16.57
CA SER A 84 14.99 12.17 -17.10
C SER A 84 15.03 10.71 -16.64
N LEU A 85 14.72 10.46 -15.37
CA LEU A 85 14.64 9.10 -14.82
C LEU A 85 13.47 8.34 -15.42
N GLN A 86 12.28 8.94 -15.47
CA GLN A 86 11.10 8.31 -16.06
C GLN A 86 11.30 7.98 -17.55
N THR A 87 11.87 8.92 -18.31
CA THR A 87 12.10 8.75 -19.76
C THR A 87 13.19 7.72 -20.03
N GLY A 88 14.30 7.78 -19.29
CA GLY A 88 15.42 6.83 -19.47
C GLY A 88 15.09 5.40 -19.03
N MET A 89 14.06 5.22 -18.21
CA MET A 89 13.54 3.92 -17.79
C MET A 89 12.26 3.49 -18.53
N ALA A 90 11.82 4.22 -19.56
CA ALA A 90 10.54 3.95 -20.23
C ALA A 90 10.47 2.58 -20.94
N GLU A 91 11.61 2.04 -21.37
CA GLU A 91 11.69 0.73 -22.05
C GLU A 91 11.80 -0.44 -21.06
N HIS A 92 12.06 -0.16 -19.78
CA HIS A 92 12.25 -1.17 -18.74
C HIS A 92 10.97 -1.35 -17.91
N LYS A 93 10.63 -2.59 -17.62
CA LYS A 93 9.50 -2.91 -16.75
C LYS A 93 9.90 -2.85 -15.29
N VAL A 94 9.06 -2.22 -14.49
CA VAL A 94 9.05 -2.40 -13.03
C VAL A 94 8.33 -3.71 -12.74
N VAL A 95 9.03 -4.64 -12.10
CA VAL A 95 8.50 -5.95 -11.70
C VAL A 95 7.88 -5.91 -10.30
N LEU A 96 8.33 -4.99 -9.45
CA LEU A 96 7.78 -4.78 -8.12
C LEU A 96 8.05 -3.35 -7.65
N ALA A 97 7.02 -2.67 -7.15
CA ALA A 97 7.16 -1.41 -6.43
C ALA A 97 6.64 -1.56 -5.00
N VAL A 98 7.41 -1.09 -4.04
CA VAL A 98 7.11 -1.18 -2.61
C VAL A 98 7.25 0.20 -2.00
N GLU A 99 6.27 0.59 -1.20
CA GLU A 99 6.24 1.83 -0.43
C GLU A 99 5.99 1.47 1.03
N GLY A 100 6.88 1.91 1.92
CA GLY A 100 6.69 1.86 3.36
C GLY A 100 6.64 3.27 3.91
N SER A 101 5.60 3.63 4.65
CA SER A 101 5.42 4.99 5.19
C SER A 101 5.01 5.00 6.66
N ARG A 102 5.29 6.12 7.32
CA ARG A 102 5.00 6.39 8.73
C ARG A 102 4.91 7.91 8.97
N ASN A 103 4.61 8.28 10.22
CA ASN A 103 4.59 9.68 10.67
C ASN A 103 3.76 10.59 9.76
N PHE A 104 2.53 10.19 9.46
CA PHE A 104 1.58 10.97 8.67
C PHE A 104 1.23 12.26 9.42
N ARG A 105 1.25 13.41 8.73
CA ARG A 105 1.09 14.73 9.35
C ARG A 105 0.33 15.66 8.43
N PHE A 106 -0.66 16.35 8.99
CA PHE A 106 -1.29 17.48 8.35
C PHE A 106 -0.48 18.76 8.60
N LYS A 107 -0.11 19.47 7.53
CA LYS A 107 0.67 20.72 7.61
C LYS A 107 -0.13 21.97 7.22
N GLY A 108 -1.46 21.86 7.09
CA GLY A 108 -2.30 22.92 6.51
C GLY A 108 -2.26 22.92 4.99
N GLY A 109 -3.21 23.64 4.37
CA GLY A 109 -3.33 23.74 2.91
C GLY A 109 -4.17 22.61 2.29
N LEU A 110 -4.37 22.71 0.99
CA LEU A 110 -4.94 21.64 0.18
C LEU A 110 -3.83 20.60 -0.10
N GLY A 111 -4.20 19.34 -0.25
CA GLY A 111 -3.32 18.34 -0.87
C GLY A 111 -2.92 17.17 -0.01
N LEU A 112 -2.02 16.35 -0.57
CA LEU A 112 -1.54 15.14 0.07
C LEU A 112 -0.84 15.47 1.39
N MET A 113 -1.26 14.80 2.46
CA MET A 113 -0.61 14.90 3.77
C MET A 113 0.88 14.55 3.67
N SER A 114 1.69 15.20 4.50
CA SER A 114 3.12 14.88 4.57
C SER A 114 3.36 13.59 5.35
N TYR A 115 4.36 12.81 4.95
CA TYR A 115 4.73 11.55 5.59
C TYR A 115 6.22 11.27 5.41
N ASP A 116 6.74 10.34 6.21
CA ASP A 116 8.10 9.79 6.08
C ASP A 116 7.99 8.48 5.28
N GLY A 117 8.37 8.53 4.01
CA GLY A 117 8.18 7.47 3.02
C GLY A 117 9.50 6.88 2.56
N CYS A 118 9.50 5.57 2.36
CA CYS A 118 10.59 4.80 1.78
C CYS A 118 10.06 3.96 0.62
N HIS A 119 10.49 4.28 -0.59
CA HIS A 119 9.97 3.72 -1.82
C HIS A 119 11.08 2.99 -2.57
N LEU A 120 10.78 1.77 -2.99
CA LEU A 120 11.69 0.88 -3.66
C LEU A 120 11.05 0.42 -4.97
N LEU A 121 11.75 0.62 -6.08
CA LEU A 121 11.35 0.11 -7.39
C LEU A 121 12.37 -0.92 -7.85
N ARG A 122 11.92 -2.15 -8.09
CA ARG A 122 12.72 -3.17 -8.75
C ARG A 122 12.32 -3.27 -10.21
N PHE A 123 13.29 -3.08 -11.09
CA PHE A 123 13.16 -3.27 -12.53
C PHE A 123 13.45 -4.73 -12.92
N GLU A 124 13.10 -5.09 -14.14
CA GLU A 124 13.47 -6.36 -14.74
C GLU A 124 14.99 -6.50 -14.93
N GLU A 125 15.42 -7.74 -15.17
CA GLU A 125 16.85 -8.05 -15.38
C GLU A 125 17.42 -7.26 -16.57
N GLY A 126 18.62 -6.71 -16.39
CA GLY A 126 19.31 -5.96 -17.45
C GLY A 126 18.99 -4.46 -17.47
N ALA A 127 18.20 -3.96 -16.51
CA ALA A 127 17.92 -2.54 -16.36
C ALA A 127 19.07 -1.72 -15.74
N ASP A 128 20.15 -2.37 -15.28
CA ASP A 128 21.27 -1.77 -14.54
C ASP A 128 21.86 -0.54 -15.24
N GLU A 129 22.36 -0.71 -16.47
CA GLU A 129 23.06 0.34 -17.19
C GLU A 129 22.14 1.53 -17.47
N SER A 130 20.89 1.25 -17.88
CA SER A 130 19.87 2.27 -18.11
C SER A 130 19.52 3.02 -16.83
N LEU A 131 19.40 2.33 -15.70
CA LEU A 131 19.13 2.96 -14.41
C LEU A 131 20.28 3.88 -13.99
N GLN A 132 21.54 3.43 -14.16
CA GLN A 132 22.71 4.24 -13.87
C GLN A 132 22.75 5.51 -14.74
N GLN A 133 22.57 5.34 -16.05
CA GLN A 133 22.59 6.45 -17.00
C GLN A 133 21.47 7.45 -16.73
N SER A 134 20.29 6.95 -16.39
CA SER A 134 19.11 7.78 -16.10
C SER A 134 19.26 8.58 -14.81
N LEU A 135 19.88 7.99 -13.77
CA LEU A 135 20.23 8.72 -12.55
C LEU A 135 21.27 9.81 -12.80
N LYS A 136 22.33 9.47 -13.55
CA LYS A 136 23.34 10.45 -13.94
C LYS A 136 22.76 11.60 -14.76
N ALA A 137 21.86 11.31 -15.68
CA ALA A 137 21.15 12.33 -16.45
C ALA A 137 20.24 13.21 -15.58
N SER A 138 19.80 12.69 -14.43
CA SER A 138 18.96 13.41 -13.47
C SER A 138 19.75 14.31 -12.52
N GLU A 139 21.08 14.25 -12.49
CA GLU A 139 21.94 15.15 -11.70
C GLU A 139 21.70 16.63 -12.04
N ALA A 140 21.42 16.93 -13.32
CA ALA A 140 21.13 18.29 -13.78
C ALA A 140 19.79 18.84 -13.27
N ALA A 141 18.88 17.97 -12.83
CA ALA A 141 17.60 18.33 -12.23
C ALA A 141 17.65 18.35 -10.69
N ALA A 142 18.74 17.88 -10.09
CA ALA A 142 18.90 17.84 -8.64
C ALA A 142 19.19 19.24 -8.07
N ASP A 143 18.57 19.57 -6.93
CA ASP A 143 18.94 20.76 -6.16
C ASP A 143 20.32 20.60 -5.51
N GLU A 144 20.65 19.37 -5.09
CA GLU A 144 21.93 19.04 -4.48
C GLU A 144 22.34 17.59 -4.77
N MET A 145 23.64 17.38 -4.92
CA MET A 145 24.26 16.05 -4.95
C MET A 145 24.88 15.74 -3.59
N LEU A 146 24.36 14.73 -2.91
CA LEU A 146 24.81 14.31 -1.59
C LEU A 146 25.60 13.02 -1.65
N LYS A 147 26.50 12.84 -0.67
CA LYS A 147 27.12 11.55 -0.37
C LYS A 147 26.63 11.05 0.98
N VAL A 148 25.73 10.06 0.98
CA VAL A 148 25.13 9.51 2.20
C VAL A 148 25.61 8.08 2.37
N LEU A 149 26.37 7.82 3.43
CA LEU A 149 26.95 6.50 3.72
C LEU A 149 27.71 5.90 2.52
N GLY A 150 28.27 6.72 1.64
CA GLY A 150 29.00 6.27 0.45
C GLY A 150 28.17 6.06 -0.81
N PHE A 151 26.84 6.23 -0.75
CA PHE A 151 25.98 6.32 -1.93
C PHE A 151 25.92 7.76 -2.44
N GLU A 152 25.87 7.93 -3.76
CA GLU A 152 25.53 9.20 -4.41
C GLU A 152 24.01 9.35 -4.42
N VAL A 153 23.53 10.49 -3.93
CA VAL A 153 22.10 10.73 -3.68
C VAL A 153 21.72 12.05 -4.33
N LEU A 154 20.72 12.01 -5.20
CA LEU A 154 20.06 13.21 -5.73
C LEU A 154 19.12 13.74 -4.64
N LEU A 155 19.22 15.02 -4.31
CA LEU A 155 18.24 15.71 -3.48
C LEU A 155 17.41 16.62 -4.38
N LEU A 156 16.08 16.48 -4.28
CA LEU A 156 15.10 17.36 -4.91
C LEU A 156 14.28 18.09 -3.85
N LYS A 157 14.01 19.37 -4.07
CA LYS A 157 13.11 20.21 -3.28
C LYS A 157 11.93 20.55 -4.16
N GLU A 158 10.81 19.91 -3.86
CA GLU A 158 9.57 20.10 -4.59
C GLU A 158 8.59 20.91 -3.74
N GLU A 159 7.68 21.62 -4.39
CA GLU A 159 6.54 22.24 -3.73
C GLU A 159 5.27 21.74 -4.42
N ALA A 160 4.37 21.16 -3.64
CA ALA A 160 3.07 20.75 -4.12
C ALA A 160 1.99 21.25 -3.20
N GLU A 161 1.02 21.93 -3.79
CA GLU A 161 -0.12 22.53 -3.09
C GLU A 161 0.31 23.45 -1.92
N GLY A 162 1.46 24.12 -2.08
CA GLY A 162 2.04 25.01 -1.07
C GLY A 162 2.78 24.29 0.07
N VAL A 163 2.93 22.97 0.00
CA VAL A 163 3.67 22.16 0.97
C VAL A 163 5.04 21.79 0.39
N PRO A 164 6.15 22.11 1.09
CA PRO A 164 7.48 21.72 0.65
C PRO A 164 7.76 20.24 0.91
N TRP A 165 8.36 19.58 -0.08
CA TRP A 165 8.83 18.21 -0.04
C TRP A 165 10.35 18.17 -0.27
N THR A 166 11.03 17.25 0.41
CA THR A 166 12.44 16.94 0.14
C THR A 166 12.53 15.47 -0.22
N ILE A 167 13.02 15.19 -1.42
CA ILE A 167 13.05 13.85 -1.97
C ILE A 167 14.52 13.46 -2.16
N TYR A 168 14.89 12.30 -1.63
CA TYR A 168 16.22 11.72 -1.78
C TYR A 168 16.14 10.53 -2.72
N ILE A 169 16.96 10.48 -3.76
CA ILE A 169 16.92 9.42 -4.78
C ILE A 169 18.31 8.82 -4.93
N THR A 170 18.40 7.49 -4.92
CA THR A 170 19.64 6.77 -5.18
C THR A 170 19.37 5.41 -5.80
N ARG A 171 20.41 4.81 -6.36
CA ARG A 171 20.39 3.41 -6.75
C ARG A 171 20.89 2.56 -5.60
N LEU A 172 20.03 1.69 -5.08
CA LEU A 172 20.36 0.82 -3.96
C LEU A 172 21.09 -0.46 -4.42
N ALA A 173 20.70 -1.01 -5.56
CA ALA A 173 21.29 -2.20 -6.20
C ALA A 173 21.19 -2.10 -7.75
N PRO A 174 21.80 -2.98 -8.57
CA PRO A 174 21.69 -3.00 -10.03
C PRO A 174 20.34 -2.57 -10.61
N GLU A 175 19.27 -3.20 -10.16
CA GLU A 175 17.93 -3.00 -10.71
C GLU A 175 16.99 -2.38 -9.68
N VAL A 176 17.53 -1.79 -8.61
CA VAL A 176 16.72 -1.24 -7.51
C VAL A 176 16.98 0.24 -7.35
N LEU A 177 15.96 1.04 -7.63
CA LEU A 177 15.89 2.45 -7.27
C LEU A 177 15.28 2.59 -5.88
N LEU A 178 15.92 3.39 -5.04
CA LEU A 178 15.40 3.84 -3.75
C LEU A 178 15.09 5.33 -3.84
N TRP A 179 13.93 5.73 -3.35
CA TRP A 179 13.70 7.13 -3.00
C TRP A 179 12.95 7.28 -1.68
N THR A 180 13.18 8.38 -0.97
CA THR A 180 12.57 8.67 0.32
C THR A 180 12.14 10.13 0.44
N THR A 181 11.18 10.42 1.33
CA THR A 181 10.72 11.80 1.63
C THR A 181 11.41 12.41 2.85
N ASP A 182 12.26 11.64 3.51
CA ASP A 182 13.07 12.08 4.65
C ASP A 182 14.45 11.38 4.64
N ARG A 183 15.42 12.02 5.29
CA ARG A 183 16.81 11.55 5.33
C ARG A 183 17.01 10.32 6.21
N GLU A 184 16.24 10.19 7.29
CA GLU A 184 16.38 9.10 8.24
C GLU A 184 16.03 7.77 7.55
N SER A 185 14.91 7.73 6.83
CA SER A 185 14.47 6.58 6.05
C SER A 185 15.50 6.17 5.00
N LEU A 186 16.15 7.13 4.33
CA LEU A 186 17.23 6.85 3.37
C LEU A 186 18.42 6.16 4.06
N GLU A 187 18.91 6.73 5.16
CA GLU A 187 20.05 6.20 5.89
C GLU A 187 19.75 4.80 6.44
N MET A 188 18.56 4.57 6.98
CA MET A 188 18.11 3.25 7.43
C MET A 188 18.06 2.23 6.30
N ALA A 189 17.45 2.57 5.16
CA ALA A 189 17.35 1.66 4.03
C ALA A 189 18.72 1.25 3.49
N ILE A 190 19.66 2.20 3.41
CA ILE A 190 21.04 1.93 3.01
C ILE A 190 21.76 1.00 4.00
N VAL A 191 21.66 1.27 5.31
CA VAL A 191 22.30 0.43 6.35
C VAL A 191 21.76 -0.99 6.30
N ARG A 192 20.43 -1.13 6.23
CA ARG A 192 19.75 -2.43 6.23
C ARG A 192 20.05 -3.23 4.96
N HIS A 193 20.12 -2.57 3.81
CA HIS A 193 20.56 -3.20 2.56
C HIS A 193 21.97 -3.79 2.66
N ARG A 194 22.91 -3.06 3.27
CA ARG A 194 24.31 -3.51 3.38
C ARG A 194 24.55 -4.62 4.39
N THR A 195 23.84 -4.57 5.51
CA THR A 195 24.14 -5.43 6.66
C THR A 195 23.23 -6.63 6.78
N ALA A 196 22.10 -6.63 6.04
CA ALA A 196 20.91 -7.43 6.31
C ALA A 196 20.40 -7.22 7.75
N PRO A 197 19.09 -7.32 8.00
CA PRO A 197 18.59 -7.32 9.37
C PRO A 197 19.22 -8.49 10.14
N LYS A 198 19.74 -8.24 11.34
CA LYS A 198 20.23 -9.33 12.20
C LYS A 198 19.06 -10.11 12.77
N ASP A 199 19.28 -11.38 13.10
CA ASP A 199 18.29 -12.18 13.83
C ASP A 199 17.84 -11.46 15.11
N GLY A 200 16.53 -11.25 15.23
CA GLY A 200 15.92 -10.55 16.37
C GLY A 200 15.88 -9.03 16.26
N GLU A 201 16.40 -8.41 15.20
CA GLU A 201 16.14 -7.01 14.92
C GLU A 201 14.68 -6.80 14.48
N ILE A 202 14.07 -5.71 14.96
CA ILE A 202 12.74 -5.30 14.53
C ILE A 202 12.82 -4.99 13.03
N ARG A 203 11.95 -5.64 12.25
CA ARG A 203 11.75 -5.38 10.83
C ARG A 203 10.46 -4.61 10.62
N ALA A 204 10.37 -3.92 9.50
CA ALA A 204 9.09 -3.43 9.03
C ALA A 204 8.16 -4.64 8.84
N PHE A 205 6.91 -4.51 9.27
CA PHE A 205 5.87 -5.52 9.10
C PHE A 205 6.28 -6.94 9.54
N PRO A 206 6.42 -7.19 10.86
CA PRO A 206 6.72 -8.51 11.42
C PRO A 206 5.78 -9.61 10.91
N ASN A 207 6.27 -10.85 10.78
CA ASN A 207 5.50 -11.98 10.19
C ASN A 207 4.29 -12.42 11.02
N ASP A 208 4.22 -12.00 12.28
CA ASP A 208 3.13 -12.30 13.21
C ASP A 208 2.01 -11.26 13.19
N LEU A 209 2.13 -10.20 12.37
CA LEU A 209 1.04 -9.25 12.15
C LEU A 209 -0.24 -9.96 11.68
N PRO A 210 -1.40 -9.72 12.32
CA PRO A 210 -2.66 -10.37 11.97
C PRO A 210 -3.12 -10.03 10.54
N GLU A 211 -2.75 -8.86 10.04
CA GLU A 211 -3.07 -8.34 8.71
C GLU A 211 -2.53 -9.26 7.60
N TRP A 212 -1.39 -9.92 7.81
CA TRP A 212 -0.80 -10.78 6.78
C TRP A 212 -1.75 -11.86 6.30
N LYS A 213 -2.59 -12.41 7.18
CA LYS A 213 -3.60 -13.44 6.86
C LYS A 213 -4.65 -12.95 5.86
N HIS A 214 -4.68 -11.65 5.62
CA HIS A 214 -5.71 -10.99 4.86
C HIS A 214 -5.22 -10.34 3.57
N VAL A 215 -3.91 -10.31 3.34
CA VAL A 215 -3.28 -9.77 2.15
C VAL A 215 -3.49 -10.70 0.96
N ASP A 216 -3.83 -10.13 -0.19
CA ASP A 216 -3.84 -10.82 -1.48
C ASP A 216 -2.58 -10.44 -2.26
N PHE A 217 -1.54 -11.27 -2.14
CA PHE A 217 -0.26 -11.05 -2.83
C PHE A 217 -0.36 -11.15 -4.36
N SER A 218 -1.46 -11.71 -4.90
CA SER A 218 -1.69 -11.84 -6.34
C SER A 218 -2.32 -10.60 -6.97
N ALA A 219 -2.87 -9.70 -6.16
CA ALA A 219 -3.50 -8.49 -6.63
C ALA A 219 -2.51 -7.56 -7.33
N SER A 220 -2.96 -6.82 -8.34
CA SER A 220 -2.08 -5.92 -9.11
C SER A 220 -1.54 -4.75 -8.28
N VAL A 221 -2.31 -4.33 -7.29
CA VAL A 221 -1.94 -3.37 -6.25
C VAL A 221 -2.61 -3.83 -4.98
N TRP A 222 -1.89 -3.84 -3.88
CA TRP A 222 -2.42 -4.15 -2.57
C TRP A 222 -1.64 -3.36 -1.52
N GLY A 223 -2.14 -3.37 -0.30
CA GLY A 223 -1.41 -2.82 0.82
C GLY A 223 -1.99 -3.24 2.13
N LEU A 224 -1.26 -2.93 3.18
CA LEU A 224 -1.69 -3.10 4.55
C LEU A 224 -1.23 -1.92 5.37
N ARG A 225 -2.00 -1.62 6.42
CA ARG A 225 -1.60 -0.69 7.45
C ARG A 225 -1.87 -1.33 8.80
N HIS A 226 -0.86 -1.31 9.65
CA HIS A 226 -0.97 -1.73 11.04
C HIS A 226 -1.15 -0.50 11.91
N PHE A 227 -2.28 -0.32 12.60
CA PHE A 227 -2.51 0.92 13.34
C PHE A 227 -1.66 0.97 14.61
N SER A 228 -0.61 1.79 14.60
CA SER A 228 0.26 1.97 15.76
C SER A 228 -0.32 2.98 16.74
N ARG A 229 -0.18 2.68 18.04
CA ARG A 229 -0.52 3.62 19.11
C ARG A 229 0.57 4.65 19.39
N ASP A 230 1.76 4.47 18.82
CA ASP A 230 2.92 5.32 19.11
C ASP A 230 2.77 6.74 18.53
N HIS A 231 1.89 6.92 17.53
CA HIS A 231 1.76 8.17 16.77
C HIS A 231 0.37 8.82 16.84
N ILE A 232 -0.48 8.42 17.80
CA ILE A 232 -1.88 8.89 17.94
C ILE A 232 -2.01 10.42 17.92
N GLN A 233 -1.07 11.12 18.56
CA GLN A 233 -1.13 12.58 18.71
C GLN A 233 -0.75 13.35 17.44
N THR A 234 -0.01 12.71 16.54
CA THR A 234 0.57 13.37 15.36
C THR A 234 -0.09 12.95 14.06
N ASP A 235 -0.67 11.75 14.03
CA ASP A 235 -1.32 11.20 12.86
C ASP A 235 -2.84 11.48 12.89
N PRO A 236 -3.35 12.37 12.02
CA PRO A 236 -4.79 12.67 11.96
C PRO A 236 -5.61 11.56 11.29
N THR A 237 -4.97 10.61 10.61
CA THR A 237 -5.65 9.47 9.96
C THR A 237 -5.79 8.26 10.87
N THR A 238 -5.22 8.31 12.07
CA THR A 238 -5.34 7.23 13.06
C THR A 238 -6.80 7.03 13.47
N PRO A 239 -7.27 5.79 13.64
CA PRO A 239 -8.63 5.53 14.08
C PRO A 239 -8.84 5.73 15.59
N PHE A 240 -7.76 5.90 16.36
CA PHE A 240 -7.84 5.97 17.83
C PHE A 240 -8.38 7.32 18.36
N ASN A 241 -8.53 8.32 17.49
CA ASN A 241 -9.00 9.65 17.88
C ASN A 241 -10.53 9.71 17.89
N VAL A 242 -11.11 9.87 19.08
CA VAL A 242 -12.57 9.80 19.27
C VAL A 242 -13.32 10.99 18.67
N ASP A 243 -12.61 12.10 18.47
CA ASP A 243 -13.15 13.40 18.06
C ASP A 243 -12.87 13.75 16.58
N SER A 244 -12.25 12.86 15.80
CA SER A 244 -12.04 13.12 14.37
C SER A 244 -13.36 12.96 13.60
N THR A 245 -13.76 13.99 12.86
CA THR A 245 -14.88 13.92 11.91
C THR A 245 -14.50 13.25 10.59
N ASP A 246 -13.20 13.16 10.34
CA ASP A 246 -12.67 12.86 9.01
C ASP A 246 -12.28 11.39 8.85
N SER A 247 -12.18 10.63 9.95
CA SER A 247 -11.81 9.21 9.97
C SER A 247 -12.78 8.37 10.81
N ILE A 248 -12.64 7.05 10.71
CA ILE A 248 -13.39 6.12 11.56
C ILE A 248 -12.86 6.23 13.00
N SER A 249 -13.75 6.51 13.96
CA SER A 249 -13.41 6.52 15.38
C SER A 249 -13.53 5.12 15.95
N ASP A 250 -12.39 4.45 16.10
CA ASP A 250 -12.27 3.08 16.60
C ASP A 250 -11.05 2.92 17.54
N PRO A 251 -11.26 3.00 18.86
CA PRO A 251 -10.20 2.80 19.84
C PRO A 251 -9.65 1.35 19.86
N GLN A 252 -10.33 0.41 19.20
CA GLN A 252 -10.01 -1.02 19.15
C GLN A 252 -9.54 -1.49 17.77
N ALA A 253 -9.21 -0.54 16.88
CA ALA A 253 -8.66 -0.86 15.58
C ALA A 253 -7.31 -1.59 15.70
N ILE A 254 -7.11 -2.58 14.83
CA ILE A 254 -5.88 -3.36 14.73
C ILE A 254 -5.14 -2.97 13.44
N GLY A 255 -5.83 -3.07 12.31
CA GLY A 255 -5.21 -2.82 11.02
C GLY A 255 -6.19 -2.90 9.86
N PHE A 256 -5.61 -2.80 8.68
CA PHE A 256 -6.34 -2.66 7.44
C PHE A 256 -5.55 -3.32 6.31
N THR A 257 -6.23 -4.01 5.40
CA THR A 257 -5.63 -4.48 4.15
C THR A 257 -6.52 -4.11 2.99
N PHE A 258 -5.95 -3.83 1.82
CA PHE A 258 -6.71 -3.70 0.58
C PHE A 258 -6.03 -4.44 -0.57
N ALA A 259 -6.82 -4.74 -1.59
CA ALA A 259 -6.38 -5.37 -2.82
C ALA A 259 -7.23 -4.87 -3.99
N VAL A 260 -6.56 -4.59 -5.11
CA VAL A 260 -7.18 -4.20 -6.39
C VAL A 260 -7.01 -5.33 -7.40
N ASP A 261 -8.12 -6.01 -7.67
CA ASP A 261 -8.24 -6.97 -8.75
C ASP A 261 -8.74 -6.24 -10.01
N LYS A 262 -7.81 -5.95 -10.91
CA LYS A 262 -8.12 -5.31 -12.20
C LYS A 262 -8.93 -6.21 -13.14
N THR A 263 -8.75 -7.53 -13.06
CA THR A 263 -9.44 -8.48 -13.93
C THR A 263 -10.92 -8.55 -13.58
N GLN A 264 -11.24 -8.51 -12.28
CA GLN A 264 -12.63 -8.52 -11.80
C GLN A 264 -13.23 -7.13 -11.62
N LYS A 265 -12.45 -6.06 -11.81
CA LYS A 265 -12.83 -4.68 -11.44
C LYS A 265 -13.31 -4.59 -9.98
N HIS A 266 -12.65 -5.35 -9.11
CA HIS A 266 -13.01 -5.46 -7.71
C HIS A 266 -11.98 -4.78 -6.82
N ILE A 267 -12.51 -4.10 -5.83
CA ILE A 267 -11.77 -3.58 -4.69
C ILE A 267 -12.18 -4.41 -3.50
N ARG A 268 -11.20 -5.01 -2.85
CA ARG A 268 -11.44 -5.72 -1.61
C ARG A 268 -10.67 -5.06 -0.51
N LEU A 269 -11.33 -4.86 0.61
CA LEU A 269 -10.73 -4.32 1.81
C LEU A 269 -11.11 -5.18 2.99
N ARG A 270 -10.22 -5.29 3.95
CA ARG A 270 -10.48 -5.92 5.23
C ARG A 270 -10.04 -5.00 6.33
N TYR A 271 -10.96 -4.69 7.22
CA TYR A 271 -10.73 -3.90 8.41
C TYR A 271 -10.74 -4.80 9.63
N LEU A 272 -9.69 -4.73 10.44
CA LEU A 272 -9.48 -5.56 11.62
C LEU A 272 -9.69 -4.71 12.88
N THR A 273 -10.59 -5.15 13.76
CA THR A 273 -10.97 -4.43 14.98
C THR A 273 -11.55 -5.37 16.03
N GLU A 274 -11.45 -5.00 17.31
CA GLU A 274 -12.13 -5.67 18.42
C GLU A 274 -13.45 -4.99 18.84
N ALA A 275 -13.95 -4.03 18.05
CA ALA A 275 -15.23 -3.36 18.31
C ALA A 275 -16.44 -4.32 18.33
N ASP A 276 -17.43 -4.02 19.18
CA ASP A 276 -18.65 -4.84 19.34
C ASP A 276 -19.56 -4.82 18.09
N GLU A 277 -19.62 -3.69 17.39
CA GLU A 277 -20.45 -3.48 16.19
C GLU A 277 -19.59 -3.13 14.95
N PRO A 278 -18.64 -4.00 14.55
CA PRO A 278 -17.58 -3.61 13.61
C PRO A 278 -18.12 -3.36 12.20
N VAL A 279 -19.18 -4.06 11.78
CA VAL A 279 -19.82 -3.83 10.48
C VAL A 279 -20.45 -2.44 10.42
N LYS A 280 -21.19 -2.04 11.45
CA LYS A 280 -21.86 -0.72 11.50
C LYS A 280 -20.83 0.41 11.49
N LEU A 281 -19.77 0.24 12.27
CA LEU A 281 -18.63 1.15 12.33
C LEU A 281 -18.00 1.34 10.94
N VAL A 282 -17.69 0.26 10.23
CA VAL A 282 -17.10 0.33 8.88
C VAL A 282 -18.11 0.90 7.86
N SER A 283 -19.38 0.49 7.92
CA SER A 283 -20.41 0.97 6.97
C SER A 283 -20.62 2.48 6.97
N SER A 284 -20.34 3.19 8.07
CA SER A 284 -20.54 4.65 8.12
C SER A 284 -19.57 5.44 7.25
N VAL A 285 -18.45 4.84 6.83
CA VAL A 285 -17.38 5.53 6.09
C VAL A 285 -17.34 5.11 4.61
N TRP A 286 -17.66 3.86 4.31
CA TRP A 286 -17.49 3.30 2.96
C TRP A 286 -18.73 3.41 2.06
N ILE A 287 -19.89 3.80 2.61
CA ILE A 287 -21.13 3.95 1.83
C ILE A 287 -21.31 5.42 1.45
N ASN A 288 -21.17 5.72 0.16
CA ASN A 288 -21.40 7.04 -0.39
C ASN A 288 -22.39 7.01 -1.58
N PRO A 289 -23.70 7.19 -1.32
CA PRO A 289 -24.75 7.03 -2.34
C PRO A 289 -24.56 7.86 -3.64
N PRO A 290 -24.04 9.11 -3.59
CA PRO A 290 -23.75 9.90 -4.79
C PRO A 290 -22.83 9.22 -5.83
N GLU A 291 -21.94 8.30 -5.41
CA GLU A 291 -21.01 7.62 -6.32
C GLU A 291 -21.63 6.44 -7.05
N LYS A 292 -22.86 6.05 -6.66
CA LYS A 292 -23.53 4.82 -7.12
C LYS A 292 -22.73 3.55 -6.86
N LEU A 293 -21.71 3.62 -6.00
CA LEU A 293 -20.97 2.47 -5.52
C LEU A 293 -21.69 1.90 -4.31
N THR A 294 -22.01 0.62 -4.36
CA THR A 294 -22.73 -0.10 -3.28
C THR A 294 -21.85 -1.24 -2.80
N PRO A 295 -20.86 -0.97 -1.92
CA PRO A 295 -20.00 -2.02 -1.41
C PRO A 295 -20.81 -3.06 -0.62
N ASP A 296 -20.49 -4.34 -0.83
CA ASP A 296 -20.91 -5.43 0.05
C ASP A 296 -20.04 -5.39 1.31
N ILE A 297 -20.65 -5.06 2.46
CA ILE A 297 -19.97 -4.93 3.75
C ILE A 297 -20.51 -5.98 4.70
N LYS A 298 -19.65 -6.89 5.14
CA LYS A 298 -20.05 -8.01 6.01
C LYS A 298 -18.93 -8.44 6.93
N LEU A 299 -19.30 -9.11 8.02
CA LEU A 299 -18.34 -9.76 8.89
C LEU A 299 -17.84 -11.05 8.23
N ALA A 300 -16.54 -11.13 7.95
CA ALA A 300 -15.91 -12.32 7.37
C ALA A 300 -15.42 -13.32 8.44
N ALA A 301 -15.00 -12.80 9.58
CA ALA A 301 -14.59 -13.56 10.77
C ALA A 301 -14.75 -12.66 12.01
N PRO A 302 -14.70 -13.19 13.25
CA PRO A 302 -14.67 -12.36 14.45
C PRO A 302 -13.60 -11.27 14.33
N GLY A 303 -14.01 -10.01 14.46
CA GLY A 303 -13.14 -8.84 14.35
C GLY A 303 -12.63 -8.50 12.94
N VAL A 304 -13.12 -9.16 11.89
CA VAL A 304 -12.71 -8.90 10.49
C VAL A 304 -13.93 -8.54 9.65
N VAL A 305 -13.98 -7.28 9.20
CA VAL A 305 -15.00 -6.78 8.27
C VAL A 305 -14.44 -6.80 6.86
N ASP A 306 -15.14 -7.46 5.95
CA ASP A 306 -14.82 -7.49 4.52
C ASP A 306 -15.71 -6.47 3.79
N VAL A 307 -15.07 -5.60 3.03
CA VAL A 307 -15.70 -4.61 2.15
C VAL A 307 -15.32 -4.99 0.73
N THR A 308 -16.29 -5.33 -0.10
CA THR A 308 -16.07 -5.63 -1.51
C THR A 308 -16.87 -4.67 -2.37
N ALA A 309 -16.19 -3.92 -3.23
CA ALA A 309 -16.77 -2.96 -4.15
C ALA A 309 -16.47 -3.37 -5.59
N THR A 310 -17.50 -3.42 -6.43
CA THR A 310 -17.37 -3.64 -7.88
C THR A 310 -17.43 -2.31 -8.60
N VAL A 311 -16.38 -1.97 -9.34
CA VAL A 311 -16.30 -0.73 -10.12
C VAL A 311 -16.86 -0.99 -11.50
N GLY A 312 -18.10 -0.55 -11.75
CA GLY A 312 -18.72 -0.58 -13.07
C GLY A 312 -18.30 0.63 -13.93
N ASP A 313 -18.59 0.57 -15.23
CA ASP A 313 -18.19 1.62 -16.19
C ASP A 313 -18.82 3.00 -15.88
N ASP A 314 -19.98 3.03 -15.22
CA ASP A 314 -20.66 4.25 -14.79
C ASP A 314 -20.30 4.70 -13.35
N THR A 315 -19.40 3.99 -12.69
CA THR A 315 -19.01 4.26 -11.30
C THR A 315 -17.86 5.26 -11.27
N LYS A 316 -17.96 6.28 -10.41
CA LYS A 316 -16.88 7.25 -10.17
C LYS A 316 -16.47 7.16 -8.69
N PRO A 317 -15.54 6.26 -8.33
CA PRO A 317 -15.20 5.96 -6.94
C PRO A 317 -14.24 6.99 -6.33
N GLY A 318 -14.45 8.29 -6.57
CA GLY A 318 -13.51 9.35 -6.15
C GLY A 318 -13.39 9.48 -4.62
N ILE A 319 -14.52 9.59 -3.92
CA ILE A 319 -14.62 9.55 -2.46
C ILE A 319 -14.22 8.18 -1.93
N PHE A 320 -14.58 7.09 -2.60
CA PHE A 320 -14.11 5.77 -2.19
C PHE A 320 -12.57 5.66 -2.19
N GLU A 321 -11.91 6.12 -3.27
CA GLU A 321 -10.45 6.19 -3.34
C GLU A 321 -9.87 7.16 -2.31
N PHE A 322 -10.52 8.31 -2.09
CA PHE A 322 -10.13 9.27 -1.07
C PHE A 322 -10.13 8.65 0.34
N VAL A 323 -11.21 7.93 0.70
CA VAL A 323 -11.31 7.21 1.98
C VAL A 323 -10.24 6.11 2.07
N LEU A 324 -9.97 5.39 0.96
CA LEU A 324 -8.90 4.39 0.92
C LEU A 324 -7.52 5.00 1.15
N LEU A 325 -7.20 6.12 0.51
CA LEU A 325 -5.96 6.86 0.74
C LEU A 325 -5.86 7.33 2.19
N LEU A 326 -6.95 7.83 2.78
CA LEU A 326 -7.00 8.21 4.19
C LEU A 326 -6.67 7.02 5.12
N PHE A 327 -7.27 5.86 4.89
CA PHE A 327 -6.99 4.66 5.68
C PHE A 327 -5.53 4.21 5.53
N LEU A 328 -4.88 4.48 4.41
CA LEU A 328 -3.45 4.25 4.19
C LEU A 328 -2.54 5.35 4.76
N GLY A 329 -3.09 6.38 5.42
CA GLY A 329 -2.34 7.50 5.97
C GLY A 329 -2.05 8.62 4.96
N HIS A 330 -2.41 8.40 3.70
CA HIS A 330 -2.20 9.30 2.57
C HIS A 330 -3.41 10.22 2.35
N GLY A 331 -3.99 10.74 3.43
CA GLY A 331 -5.14 11.63 3.37
C GLY A 331 -4.86 12.85 2.48
N ILE A 332 -5.89 13.33 1.79
CA ILE A 332 -5.85 14.59 1.03
C ILE A 332 -6.65 15.60 1.84
N ALA A 333 -6.03 16.72 2.18
CA ALA A 333 -6.74 17.83 2.81
C ALA A 333 -7.44 18.68 1.75
N LEU A 334 -8.66 19.13 2.06
CA LEU A 334 -9.55 19.90 1.18
C LEU A 334 -9.85 21.30 1.70
#